data_AF-A0A6N3UP96-F1
#
_entry.id   AF-A0A6N3UP96-F1
#
_cell.length_a   1.000
_cell.length_b   1.000
_cell.length_c   1.000
_cell.angle_alpha   90.00
_cell.angle_beta   90.00
_cell.angle_gamma   90.00
#
_symmetry.space_group_name_H-M   'P 1'
#
loop_
_entity.id
_entity.type
_entity.pdbx_description
1 polymer ?
#
loop_
_entity_poly.entity_id
_entity_poly.type
_entity_poly.pdbx_seq_one_letter_code
_entity_poly.pdbx_strand_id
1 'polypeptide(L)' 'MDETPVTLENLFNQLGLESDEAAIEQFIADHMLPVDVKLVEAPFWSPAQADFLKEQLLEDALWATAVDELNARLHEPPHA' A
#
# COMPACT_ATOMS: atom_id res chain seq x y z
N MET A 1 2.13 25.02 7.53
CA MET A 1 1.18 24.09 6.91
C MET A 1 1.80 22.74 7.11
N ASP A 2 1.30 21.98 8.08
CA ASP A 2 1.79 20.64 8.37
C ASP A 2 1.06 19.69 7.43
N GLU A 3 1.48 19.67 6.17
CA GLU A 3 1.07 18.66 5.21
C GLU A 3 1.66 17.33 5.67
N THR A 4 0.79 16.36 5.97
CA THR A 4 1.22 15.03 6.37
C THR A 4 1.94 14.40 5.18
N PRO A 5 3.22 13.98 5.32
CA PRO A 5 3.95 13.48 4.17
C PRO A 5 3.32 12.16 3.70
N VAL A 6 3.06 12.09 2.39
CA VAL A 6 2.42 10.95 1.74
C VAL A 6 3.47 9.85 1.53
N THR A 7 3.81 9.15 2.61
CA THR A 7 4.79 8.05 2.65
C THR A 7 4.11 6.72 2.95
N LEU A 8 4.76 5.60 2.60
CA LEU A 8 4.29 4.26 2.96
C LEU A 8 4.08 4.09 4.47
N GLU A 9 4.97 4.65 5.29
CA GLU A 9 4.83 4.62 6.75
C GLU A 9 3.52 5.24 7.21
N ASN A 10 3.15 6.40 6.68
CA ASN A 10 1.88 7.02 7.08
C ASN A 10 0.68 6.31 6.45
N LEU A 11 0.82 5.74 5.24
CA LEU A 11 -0.22 4.92 4.63
C LEU A 11 -0.51 3.67 5.48
N PHE A 12 0.52 2.96 5.93
CA PHE A 12 0.38 1.79 6.81
C PHE A 12 -0.29 2.17 8.13
N ASN A 13 0.07 3.33 8.70
CA ASN A 13 -0.59 3.85 9.90
C ASN A 13 -2.10 4.08 9.66
N GLN A 14 -2.49 4.63 8.51
CA GLN A 14 -3.90 4.80 8.15
C GLN A 14 -4.63 3.47 7.96
N LEU A 15 -3.94 2.46 7.42
CA LEU A 15 -4.48 1.10 7.27
C LEU A 15 -4.53 0.32 8.58
N GLY A 16 -3.92 0.83 9.65
CA GLY A 16 -3.79 0.14 10.94
C GLY A 16 -2.75 -0.99 10.94
N LEU A 17 -1.73 -0.87 10.09
CA LEU A 17 -0.59 -1.79 9.98
C LEU A 17 0.67 -1.22 10.65
N GLU A 18 1.62 -2.09 10.96
CA GLU A 18 2.95 -1.69 11.43
C GLU A 18 3.66 -0.87 10.35
N SER A 19 4.09 0.32 10.73
CA SER A 19 4.56 1.35 9.81
C SER A 19 6.07 1.57 9.87
N ASP A 20 6.77 0.72 10.61
CA ASP A 20 8.22 0.69 10.64
C ASP A 20 8.76 0.18 9.30
N GLU A 21 9.87 0.76 8.82
CA GLU A 21 10.51 0.40 7.54
C GLU A 21 10.69 -1.12 7.39
N ALA A 22 11.22 -1.78 8.43
CA ALA A 22 11.41 -3.22 8.44
C ALA A 22 10.09 -4.00 8.33
N ALA A 23 9.02 -3.55 9.00
CA ALA A 23 7.71 -4.20 8.95
C ALA A 23 7.07 -4.05 7.57
N ILE A 24 7.22 -2.89 6.93
CA ILE A 24 6.74 -2.62 5.56
C ILE A 24 7.46 -3.54 4.57
N GLU A 25 8.79 -3.62 4.63
CA GLU A 25 9.56 -4.51 3.75
C GLU A 25 9.18 -5.98 3.94
N GLN A 26 9.04 -6.43 5.20
CA GLN A 26 8.60 -7.79 5.49
C GLN A 26 7.18 -8.06 4.98
N PHE A 27 6.26 -7.11 5.15
CA PHE A 27 4.90 -7.22 4.65
C PHE A 27 4.88 -7.37 3.13
N ILE A 28 5.62 -6.52 2.41
CA ILE A 28 5.70 -6.60 0.95
C ILE A 28 6.27 -7.95 0.51
N ALA A 29 7.33 -8.44 1.17
CA ALA A 29 7.95 -9.72 0.84
C ALA A 29 7.03 -10.92 1.09
N ASP A 30 6.22 -10.89 2.15
CA ASP A 30 5.29 -11.99 2.50
C ASP A 30 3.98 -11.95 1.69
N HIS A 31 3.54 -10.74 1.32
CA HIS A 31 2.25 -10.48 0.67
C HIS A 31 2.34 -10.13 -0.82
N MET A 32 3.40 -10.59 -1.50
CA MET A 32 3.60 -10.40 -2.93
C MET A 32 2.36 -10.74 -3.77
N LEU A 33 2.03 -9.85 -4.71
CA LEU A 33 0.86 -9.97 -5.57
C LEU A 33 1.24 -10.34 -7.02
N PRO A 34 0.53 -11.31 -7.62
CA PRO A 34 0.67 -11.58 -9.06
C PRO A 34 0.33 -10.35 -9.88
N VAL A 35 1.02 -10.13 -10.99
CA VAL A 35 0.81 -8.96 -11.89
C VAL A 35 -0.64 -8.78 -12.39
N ASP A 36 -1.45 -9.85 -12.38
CA ASP A 36 -2.85 -9.83 -12.83
C ASP A 36 -3.84 -9.46 -11.71
N VAL A 37 -3.39 -9.46 -10.45
CA VAL A 37 -4.23 -9.16 -9.28
C VAL A 37 -4.12 -7.67 -8.95
N LYS A 38 -5.22 -6.97 -8.71
CA LYS A 38 -5.15 -5.56 -8.26
C LYS A 38 -4.86 -5.48 -6.76
N LEU A 39 -4.16 -4.43 -6.32
CA LEU A 39 -3.94 -4.14 -4.90
C LEU A 39 -5.21 -4.28 -4.05
N VAL A 40 -6.30 -3.65 -4.47
CA VAL A 40 -7.59 -3.64 -3.74
C VAL A 40 -8.34 -4.98 -3.75
N GLU A 41 -7.96 -5.89 -4.65
CA GLU A 41 -8.54 -7.22 -4.75
C GLU A 41 -7.74 -8.25 -3.93
N ALA A 42 -6.64 -7.82 -3.32
CA ALA A 42 -5.78 -8.71 -2.55
C ALA A 42 -6.51 -9.26 -1.32
N PRO A 43 -6.43 -10.59 -1.07
CA PRO A 43 -7.20 -11.25 -0.02
C PRO A 43 -6.70 -10.95 1.41
N PHE A 44 -5.53 -10.32 1.55
CA PHE A 44 -4.97 -9.93 2.84
C PHE A 44 -5.51 -8.61 3.38
N TRP A 45 -6.21 -7.83 2.54
CA TRP A 45 -6.90 -6.63 3.02
C TRP A 45 -8.24 -6.96 3.67
N SER A 46 -8.53 -6.27 4.76
CA SER A 46 -9.88 -6.20 5.29
C SER A 46 -10.79 -5.37 4.37
N PRO A 47 -12.12 -5.56 4.39
CA PRO A 47 -13.05 -4.80 3.56
C PRO A 47 -12.87 -3.28 3.67
N ALA A 48 -12.61 -2.76 4.88
CA ALA A 48 -12.37 -1.34 5.10
C ALA A 48 -11.03 -0.84 4.51
N GLN A 49 -9.97 -1.65 4.57
CA GLN A 49 -8.66 -1.33 3.99
C GLN A 49 -8.74 -1.32 2.47
N ALA A 50 -9.40 -2.33 1.89
CA ALA A 50 -9.61 -2.42 0.44
C ALA A 50 -10.44 -1.24 -0.08
N ASP A 51 -11.49 -0.83 0.63
CA ASP A 51 -12.33 0.30 0.24
C ASP A 51 -11.53 1.61 0.30
N PHE A 52 -10.77 1.84 1.37
CA PHE A 52 -9.87 2.99 1.47
C PHE A 52 -8.86 3.02 0.32
N LEU A 53 -8.13 1.91 0.08
CA LEU A 53 -7.16 1.81 -1.01
C LEU A 53 -7.80 2.07 -2.38
N LYS A 54 -9.05 1.62 -2.57
CA LYS A 54 -9.81 1.86 -3.80
C LYS A 54 -10.15 3.33 -4.01
N GLU A 55 -10.48 4.06 -2.95
CA GLU A 55 -10.66 5.52 -3.01
C GLU A 55 -9.32 6.22 -3.30
N GLN A 56 -8.22 5.72 -2.73
CA GLN A 56 -6.90 6.31 -2.90
C GLN A 56 -6.24 5.99 -4.25
N LEU A 57 -6.72 5.00 -5.00
CA LEU A 57 -6.26 4.73 -6.37
C LEU A 57 -6.73 5.78 -7.40
N LEU A 58 -7.61 6.72 -7.01
CA LEU A 58 -8.02 7.82 -7.88
C LEU A 58 -6.89 8.83 -8.03
N GLU A 59 -6.67 9.35 -9.24
CA GLU A 59 -5.53 10.25 -9.57
C GLU A 59 -5.47 11.54 -8.71
N ASP A 60 -6.59 11.99 -8.14
CA ASP A 60 -6.69 13.19 -7.29
C ASP A 60 -6.63 12.87 -5.79
N ALA A 61 -6.48 11.60 -5.42
CA ALA A 61 -6.52 11.21 -4.02
C ALA A 61 -5.23 11.60 -3.29
N LEU A 62 -5.38 11.99 -2.02
CA LEU A 62 -4.27 12.44 -1.18
C LEU A 62 -3.15 11.39 -1.10
N TRP A 63 -3.52 10.10 -1.04
CA TRP A 63 -2.56 9.01 -0.90
C TRP A 63 -2.22 8.31 -2.22
N ALA A 64 -2.64 8.85 -3.37
CA ALA A 64 -2.47 8.20 -4.67
C ALA A 64 -1.01 7.78 -4.93
N THR A 65 -0.06 8.65 -4.61
CA THR A 65 1.38 8.36 -4.78
C THR A 65 1.88 7.23 -3.86
N ALA A 66 1.48 7.21 -2.58
CA ALA A 66 1.90 6.15 -1.66
C ALA A 66 1.24 4.80 -2.00
N VAL A 67 -0.02 4.84 -2.47
CA VAL A 67 -0.75 3.63 -2.89
C VAL A 67 -0.19 3.07 -4.19
N ASP A 68 0.19 3.93 -5.15
CA ASP A 68 0.89 3.52 -6.37
C ASP A 68 2.25 2.87 -6.04
N GLU A 69 3.03 3.48 -5.15
CA GLU A 69 4.30 2.91 -4.68
C GLU A 69 4.11 1.55 -4.01
N LEU A 70 3.12 1.41 -3.13
CA LEU A 70 2.79 0.14 -2.48
C LEU A 70 2.40 -0.93 -3.51
N ASN A 71 1.54 -0.57 -4.46
CA ASN A 71 1.12 -1.45 -5.53
C ASN A 71 2.33 -1.92 -6.35
N ALA A 72 3.19 -0.99 -6.78
CA ALA A 72 4.40 -1.31 -7.52
C ALA A 72 5.29 -2.28 -6.75
N ARG A 73 5.53 -2.04 -5.45
CA ARG A 73 6.38 -2.92 -4.63
C ARG A 73 5.80 -4.31 -4.40
N LEU A 74 4.49 -4.44 -4.25
CA LEU A 74 3.84 -5.75 -4.12
C LEU A 74 3.87 -6.55 -5.41
N HIS A 75 3.95 -5.89 -6.57
CA HIS A 75 4.03 -6.54 -7.88
C HIS A 75 5.46 -6.73 -8.40
N GLU A 76 6.43 -5.99 -7.86
CA GLU A 76 7.82 -6.10 -8.27
C GLU A 76 8.47 -7.31 -7.59
N PRO A 77 8.87 -8.35 -8.33
CA PRO A 77 9.62 -9.45 -7.73
C PRO A 77 10.90 -8.88 -7.12
N PRO A 78 11.30 -9.30 -5.89
CA PRO A 78 12.53 -8.84 -5.29
C PRO A 78 13.66 -9.04 -6.30
N HIS A 79 14.28 -7.94 -6.73
CA HIS A 79 15.33 -7.97 -7.72
C HIS A 79 16.50 -8.78 -7.12
N ALA A 80 16.62 -10.03 -7.55
CA ALA A 80 17.64 -10.97 -7.08
C ALA A 80 19.04 -10.60 -7.59
#